data_AF-A0AAE9ZV62-F1
#
_entry.id   AF-A0AAE9ZV62-F1
#
_cell.length_a   1.000
_cell.length_b   1.000
_cell.length_c   1.000
_cell.angle_alpha   90.00
_cell.angle_beta   90.00
_cell.angle_gamma   90.00
#
_symmetry.space_group_name_H-M   'P 1'
#
loop_
_entity.id
_entity.type
_entity.pdbx_description
1 polymer ?
#
loop_
_entity_poly.entity_id
_entity_poly.type
_entity_poly.pdbx_seq_one_letter_code
_entity_poly.pdbx_strand_id
1 'polypeptide(L)'
;MHRCLAIRGSDDMFGGMSIAELRKLPPDEKLKILEVLWGDLAADENSFKSPSWHQTELARTEEEFAAGKIEVLDWETAKKEMRNQFE
;
A
#
# COMPACT_ATOMS: atom_id res chain seq x y z
N MET A 1 -46.24 8.64 -14.84
CA MET A 1 -45.40 8.16 -15.95
C MET A 1 -44.18 9.05 -16.07
N HIS A 2 -43.10 8.78 -15.35
CA HIS A 2 -41.75 9.19 -15.77
C HIS A 2 -40.81 8.07 -15.32
N ARG A 3 -40.27 7.40 -16.33
CA ARG A 3 -39.48 6.18 -16.28
C ARG A 3 -38.09 6.59 -15.80
N CYS A 4 -37.76 6.33 -14.53
CA CYS A 4 -36.38 6.45 -14.06
C CYS A 4 -35.61 5.29 -14.69
N LEU A 5 -34.79 5.60 -15.70
CA LEU A 5 -33.92 4.64 -16.35
C LEU A 5 -32.96 4.11 -15.29
N ALA A 6 -33.02 2.80 -15.06
CA ALA A 6 -32.02 2.08 -14.30
C ALA A 6 -30.65 2.36 -14.89
N ILE A 7 -29.82 3.11 -14.17
CA ILE A 7 -28.37 2.91 -14.25
C ILE A 7 -28.15 1.59 -13.52
N ARG A 8 -28.26 0.52 -14.30
CA ARG A 8 -27.83 -0.82 -13.92
C ARG A 8 -26.44 -0.70 -13.31
N GLY A 9 -26.32 -1.12 -12.05
CA GLY A 9 -25.03 -1.50 -11.50
C GLY A 9 -24.41 -2.53 -12.45
N SER A 10 -23.25 -2.18 -13.00
CA SER A 10 -22.36 -3.07 -13.73
C SER A 10 -21.08 -3.30 -12.92
N ASP A 11 -21.17 -3.23 -11.59
CA ASP A 11 -20.08 -3.53 -10.67
C ASP A 11 -20.25 -4.92 -10.04
N ASP A 12 -20.68 -5.89 -10.86
CA ASP A 12 -20.66 -7.31 -10.50
C ASP A 12 -20.16 -8.14 -11.69
N MET A 13 -18.93 -7.83 -12.12
CA MET A 13 -18.18 -8.55 -13.16
C MET A 13 -16.87 -9.15 -12.62
N PHE A 14 -16.65 -9.11 -11.30
CA PHE A 14 -15.47 -9.69 -10.68
C PHE A 14 -15.85 -10.97 -9.91
N GLY A 15 -15.90 -12.08 -10.63
CA GLY A 15 -15.52 -13.34 -10.00
C GLY A 15 -14.14 -13.14 -9.42
N GLY A 16 -14.01 -13.22 -8.09
CA GLY A 16 -12.76 -12.92 -7.39
C GLY A 16 -11.60 -13.72 -7.99
N MET A 17 -10.57 -13.03 -8.46
CA MET A 17 -9.38 -13.67 -9.00
C MET A 17 -8.72 -14.51 -7.89
N SER A 18 -8.52 -15.79 -8.16
CA SER A 18 -7.85 -16.68 -7.21
C SER A 18 -6.35 -16.37 -7.14
N ILE A 19 -5.74 -16.68 -5.99
CA ILE A 19 -4.28 -16.61 -5.83
C ILE A 19 -3.57 -17.47 -6.89
N ALA A 20 -4.18 -18.57 -7.33
CA ALA A 20 -3.63 -19.42 -8.38
C ALA A 20 -3.60 -18.73 -9.76
N GLU A 21 -4.59 -17.88 -10.06
CA GLU A 21 -4.63 -17.06 -11.27
C GLU A 21 -3.64 -15.90 -11.18
N LEU A 22 -3.56 -15.21 -10.04
CA LEU A 22 -2.56 -14.17 -9.80
C LEU A 22 -1.13 -14.67 -10.05
N ARG A 23 -0.80 -15.90 -9.64
CA ARG A 23 0.53 -16.49 -9.87
C ARG A 23 0.89 -16.60 -11.35
N LYS A 24 -0.09 -16.79 -12.24
CA LYS A 24 0.11 -16.95 -13.69
C LYS A 24 0.31 -15.62 -14.43
N LEU A 25 0.02 -14.49 -13.79
CA LEU A 25 0.16 -13.18 -14.42
C LEU A 25 1.63 -12.80 -14.65
N PRO A 26 1.91 -12.02 -15.71
CA PRO A 26 3.22 -11.43 -15.90
C PRO A 26 3.50 -10.38 -14.79
N PRO A 27 4.78 -10.04 -14.54
CA PRO A 27 5.16 -9.16 -13.43
C PRO A 27 4.52 -7.77 -13.47
N ASP A 28 4.35 -7.17 -14.64
CA ASP A 28 3.74 -5.86 -14.82
C ASP A 28 2.26 -5.83 -14.44
N GLU A 29 1.49 -6.86 -14.82
CA GLU A 29 0.09 -6.99 -14.42
C GLU A 29 -0.05 -7.24 -12.91
N LYS A 30 0.86 -8.03 -12.32
CA LYS A 30 0.91 -8.20 -10.86
C LYS A 30 1.13 -6.88 -10.14
N LEU A 31 2.02 -6.02 -10.66
CA LEU A 31 2.31 -4.71 -10.07
C LEU A 31 1.08 -3.80 -10.10
N LYS A 32 0.38 -3.69 -11.25
CA LYS A 32 -0.86 -2.90 -11.36
C LYS A 32 -1.92 -3.34 -10.36
N ILE A 33 -2.12 -4.65 -10.21
CA ILE A 33 -3.08 -5.19 -9.24
C ILE A 33 -2.69 -4.80 -7.82
N LEU A 34 -1.40 -4.90 -7.49
CA LEU A 34 -0.94 -4.59 -6.14
C LEU A 34 -0.98 -3.09 -5.83
N GLU A 35 -0.84 -2.20 -6.82
CA GLU A 35 -1.13 -0.76 -6.68
C GLU A 35 -2.61 -0.50 -6.35
N VAL A 36 -3.54 -1.15 -7.05
CA VAL A 36 -4.98 -1.03 -6.77
C VAL A 36 -5.32 -1.56 -5.38
N LEU A 37 -4.81 -2.75 -5.04
CA LEU A 37 -5.04 -3.36 -3.72
C LEU A 37 -4.49 -2.48 -2.59
N TRP A 38 -3.31 -1.87 -2.76
CA TRP A 38 -2.79 -0.94 -1.77
C TRP A 38 -3.63 0.32 -1.66
N GLY A 39 -4.11 0.88 -2.77
CA GLY A 39 -5.02 2.02 -2.77
C GLY A 39 -6.29 1.72 -1.98
N ASP A 40 -6.92 0.56 -2.24
CA ASP A 40 -8.15 0.15 -1.56
C ASP A 40 -7.93 -0.06 -0.06
N LEU A 41 -6.83 -0.72 0.34
CA LEU A 41 -6.48 -0.93 1.76
C LEU A 41 -6.14 0.37 2.48
N ALA A 42 -5.49 1.31 1.80
CA ALA A 42 -5.09 2.60 2.36
C ALA A 42 -6.25 3.60 2.43
N ALA A 43 -7.34 3.38 1.68
CA ALA A 43 -8.46 4.33 1.61
C ALA A 43 -9.25 4.44 2.93
N ASP A 44 -9.25 3.40 3.75
CA ASP A 44 -9.89 3.42 5.08
C ASP A 44 -8.91 2.95 6.16
N GLU A 45 -8.32 3.92 6.86
CA GLU A 45 -7.39 3.69 7.98
C GLU A 45 -8.02 2.87 9.12
N ASN A 46 -9.35 2.83 9.24
CA ASN A 46 -10.05 2.06 10.28
C ASN A 46 -10.37 0.63 9.85
N SER A 47 -10.29 0.33 8.54
CA SER A 47 -10.56 -1.00 8.01
C SER A 47 -9.53 -2.04 8.46
N PHE A 48 -8.31 -1.58 8.73
CA PHE A 48 -7.21 -2.43 9.17
C PHE A 48 -6.63 -1.96 10.51
N LYS A 49 -6.87 -2.76 11.56
CA LYS A 49 -6.29 -2.49 12.88
C LYS A 49 -4.80 -2.81 12.86
N SER A 50 -3.97 -1.78 13.01
CA SER A 50 -2.53 -1.97 13.18
C SER A 50 -2.24 -2.88 14.39
N PRO A 51 -1.28 -3.82 14.28
CA PRO A 51 -0.77 -4.57 15.42
C PRO A 51 -0.31 -3.66 16.57
N SER A 52 -0.46 -4.11 17.81
CA SER A 52 -0.13 -3.30 19.00
C SER A 52 1.34 -2.86 19.04
N TRP A 53 2.25 -3.63 18.46
CA TRP A 53 3.68 -3.29 18.44
C TRP A 53 4.00 -2.09 17.54
N HIS A 54 3.14 -1.75 16.56
CA HIS A 54 3.37 -0.61 15.67
C HIS A 54 3.47 0.70 16.47
N GLN A 55 2.56 0.89 17.43
CA GLN A 55 2.55 2.11 18.24
C GLN A 55 3.82 2.22 19.09
N THR A 56 4.27 1.11 19.69
CA THR A 56 5.50 1.07 20.48
C THR A 56 6.71 1.48 19.64
N GLU A 57 6.80 0.98 18.40
CA GLU A 57 7.93 1.27 17.52
C GLU A 57 7.92 2.72 17.02
N LEU A 58 6.74 3.26 16.69
CA LEU A 58 6.58 4.67 16.33
C LEU A 58 6.98 5.60 17.47
N ALA A 59 6.52 5.33 18.69
CA ALA A 59 6.87 6.10 19.88
C ALA A 59 8.38 6.05 20.16
N ARG A 60 8.99 4.86 20.08
CA ARG A 60 10.45 4.70 20.21
C ARG A 60 11.21 5.54 19.18
N THR A 61 10.77 5.51 17.93
CA THR A 61 11.38 6.26 16.82
C THR A 61 11.26 7.77 17.05
N GLU A 62 10.10 8.25 17.49
CA GLU A 62 9.87 9.67 17.79
C GLU A 62 10.75 10.15 18.95
N GLU A 63 10.87 9.37 20.02
CA GLU A 63 11.74 9.66 21.16
C GLU A 63 13.23 9.73 20.76
N GLU A 64 13.69 8.76 19.98
CA GLU A 64 15.08 8.72 19.50
C GLU A 64 15.38 9.86 18.53
N PHE A 65 14.42 10.22 17.67
CA PHE A 65 14.52 11.38 16.78
C PHE A 65 14.64 12.68 17.58
N ALA A 66 13.75 12.90 18.55
CA ALA A 66 13.76 14.08 19.41
C ALA A 66 15.04 14.17 20.26
N ALA A 67 15.60 13.02 20.65
CA ALA A 67 16.88 12.93 21.37
C ALA A 67 18.12 13.12 20.47
N GLY A 68 17.96 13.31 19.16
CA GLY A 68 19.06 13.47 18.21
C GLY A 68 19.86 12.18 17.98
N LYS A 69 19.26 11.01 18.26
CA LYS A 69 19.90 9.69 18.10
C LYS A 69 19.66 9.07 16.73
N ILE A 70 18.77 9.67 15.93
CA ILE A 70 18.46 9.23 14.57
C ILE A 70 19.14 10.17 13.58
N GLU A 71 19.95 9.61 12.71
CA GLU A 71 20.48 10.31 11.55
C GLU A 71 19.36 10.47 10.50
N VAL A 72 19.06 11.71 10.10
CA VAL A 72 18.12 11.99 9.02
C VAL A 72 18.90 12.30 7.76
N LEU A 73 18.65 11.49 6.74
CA LEU A 73 19.24 11.66 5.42
C LEU A 73 18.20 12.21 4.46
N ASP A 74 18.67 13.05 3.54
CA ASP A 74 17.87 13.43 2.37
C ASP A 74 17.51 12.18 1.55
N TRP A 75 16.28 12.15 1.04
CA TRP A 75 15.73 10.98 0.35
C TRP A 75 16.48 10.63 -0.94
N GLU A 76 16.89 11.63 -1.72
CA GLU A 76 17.66 11.39 -2.94
C GLU A 76 19.06 10.86 -2.61
N THR A 77 19.66 11.41 -1.53
CA THR A 77 20.95 10.93 -1.01
C THR A 77 20.85 9.47 -0.55
N ALA A 78 19.85 9.11 0.26
CA ALA A 78 19.64 7.76 0.75
C ALA A 78 19.47 6.74 -0.40
N LYS A 79 18.65 7.06 -1.41
CA LYS A 79 18.49 6.21 -2.59
C LYS A 79 19.79 6.00 -3.36
N LYS A 80 20.59 7.06 -3.51
CA LYS A 80 21.88 7.00 -4.20
C LYS A 80 22.85 6.07 -3.45
N GLU A 81 22.99 6.26 -2.14
CA GLU A 81 23.86 5.42 -1.31
C GLU A 81 23.44 3.94 -1.33
N MET A 82 22.14 3.66 -1.25
CA MET A 82 21.63 2.28 -1.36
C MET A 82 21.97 1.65 -2.71
N ARG A 83 21.82 2.38 -3.82
CA ARG A 83 22.12 1.86 -5.16
C ARG A 83 23.61 1.58 -5.33
N ASN A 84 24.47 2.48 -4.86
CA ASN A 84 25.93 2.32 -4.91
C ASN A 84 26.42 1.07 -4.15
N GLN A 85 25.66 0.56 -3.18
CA GLN A 85 26.05 -0.65 -2.43
C GLN A 85 25.83 -1.96 -3.19
N PHE A 86 25.03 -1.95 -4.25
CA PHE A 86 24.65 -3.15 -5.01
C PHE A 86 25.04 -3.12 -6.49
N GLU A 87 25.69 -2.04 -6.93
CA GLU A 87 26.34 -1.91 -8.24
C GLU A 87 27.84 -2.20 -8.15
#